data_AF-A0A9K3L3H8-F1
#
_entry.id   AF-A0A9K3L3H8-F1
#
_cell.length_a   1.000
_cell.length_b   1.000
_cell.length_c   1.000
_cell.angle_alpha   90.00
_cell.angle_beta   90.00
_cell.angle_gamma   90.00
#
_symmetry.space_group_name_H-M   'P 1'
#
loop_
_entity.id
_entity.type
_entity.pdbx_description
1 polymer ?
#
loop_
_entity_poly.entity_id
_entity_poly.type
_entity_poly.pdbx_seq_one_letter_code
_entity_poly.pdbx_strand_id
1 'polypeptide(L)'
;MTRLPQLRDQKEGHKTLIAFMYALLADCLGILWMIHPTSSIFYGLVATVLAIHGRIIAAYLVHEAAHDSVFVESWANRYLGIASTWLAGCPYCNFDHIRKMHIAHHKDRTDLVEFDYRSFVQSSPGIVKTLCCVGEYCFIPIVETFMHLRQAFLLVYCYHNTINILIRSV
;
A
#
# COMPACT_ATOMS: atom_id res chain seq x y z
N MET A 1 32.66 -10.95 11.36
CA MET A 1 32.46 -11.06 9.91
C MET A 1 30.96 -11.04 9.64
N THR A 2 30.42 -9.91 9.18
CA THR A 2 29.00 -9.81 8.81
C THR A 2 28.80 -10.50 7.47
N ARG A 3 28.20 -11.69 7.49
CA ARG A 3 27.73 -12.37 6.29
C ARG A 3 26.69 -11.47 5.61
N LEU A 4 26.77 -11.32 4.30
CA LEU A 4 25.71 -10.66 3.54
C LEU A 4 24.38 -11.40 3.78
N PRO A 5 23.26 -10.67 3.92
CA PRO A 5 21.96 -11.29 4.12
C PRO A 5 21.58 -12.10 2.89
N GLN A 6 20.95 -13.24 3.12
CA GLN A 6 20.53 -14.14 2.06
C GLN A 6 19.07 -13.87 1.70
N LEU A 7 18.80 -13.69 0.41
CA LEU A 7 17.42 -13.62 -0.08
C LEU A 7 16.75 -14.97 0.14
N ARG A 8 15.51 -14.93 0.63
CA ARG A 8 14.70 -16.12 0.88
C ARG A 8 14.36 -16.83 -0.43
N ASP A 9 14.07 -16.05 -1.47
CA ASP A 9 14.05 -16.52 -2.86
C ASP A 9 15.32 -16.07 -3.60
N GLN A 10 16.25 -17.00 -3.79
CA GLN A 10 17.52 -16.73 -4.46
C GLN A 10 17.38 -16.59 -5.99
N LYS A 11 16.35 -17.19 -6.60
CA LYS A 11 16.18 -17.14 -8.07
C LYS A 11 15.60 -15.81 -8.50
N GLU A 12 14.71 -15.26 -7.69
CA GLU A 12 13.94 -14.07 -8.02
C GLU A 12 14.39 -12.80 -7.28
N GLY A 13 15.55 -12.86 -6.62
CA GLY A 13 16.08 -11.75 -5.82
C GLY A 13 16.24 -10.42 -6.56
N HIS A 14 16.45 -10.49 -7.87
CA HIS A 14 16.51 -9.31 -8.74
C HIS A 14 15.18 -8.52 -8.75
N LYS A 15 14.03 -9.18 -8.56
CA LYS A 15 12.71 -8.51 -8.54
C LYS A 15 12.56 -7.58 -7.34
N THR A 16 13.00 -8.00 -6.16
CA THR A 16 13.01 -7.14 -4.96
C THR A 16 13.89 -5.91 -5.18
N LEU A 17 15.08 -6.10 -5.76
CA LEU A 17 15.98 -5.00 -6.08
C LEU A 17 15.33 -4.03 -7.08
N ILE A 18 14.74 -4.54 -8.15
CA ILE A 18 14.03 -3.72 -9.15
C ILE A 18 12.87 -2.96 -8.50
N ALA A 19 12.07 -3.60 -7.65
CA ALA A 19 10.96 -2.95 -6.96
C ALA A 19 11.44 -1.82 -6.05
N PHE A 20 12.50 -2.05 -5.26
CA PHE A 20 13.07 -1.01 -4.39
C PHE A 20 13.65 0.15 -5.20
N MET A 21 14.42 -0.14 -6.25
CA MET A 21 15.01 0.88 -7.11
C MET A 21 13.93 1.67 -7.86
N TYR A 22 12.89 1.00 -8.34
CA TYR A 22 11.75 1.67 -8.96
C TYR A 22 11.05 2.60 -7.96
N ALA A 23 10.74 2.12 -6.75
CA ALA A 23 10.09 2.93 -5.73
C ALA A 23 10.91 4.19 -5.39
N LEU A 24 12.22 4.03 -5.21
CA LEU A 24 13.15 5.13 -4.94
C LEU A 24 13.18 6.13 -6.11
N LEU A 25 13.39 5.65 -7.34
CA LEU A 25 13.52 6.52 -8.51
C LEU A 25 12.21 7.22 -8.85
N ALA A 26 11.08 6.52 -8.81
CA ALA A 26 9.77 7.09 -9.07
C ALA A 26 9.41 8.18 -8.06
N ASP A 27 9.66 7.95 -6.76
CA ASP A 27 9.43 8.96 -5.72
C ASP A 27 10.36 10.17 -5.89
N CYS A 28 11.67 9.95 -6.04
CA CYS A 28 12.63 11.05 -6.22
C CYS A 28 12.34 11.86 -7.50
N LEU A 29 12.15 11.21 -8.65
CA LEU A 29 11.87 11.89 -9.90
C LEU A 29 10.51 12.60 -9.88
N GLY A 30 9.49 11.97 -9.28
CA GLY A 30 8.18 12.60 -9.09
C GLY A 30 8.26 13.87 -8.26
N ILE A 31 8.97 13.83 -7.12
CA ILE A 31 9.18 15.03 -6.28
C ILE A 31 9.98 16.09 -7.04
N LEU A 32 11.10 15.72 -7.66
CA LEU A 32 11.97 16.65 -8.38
C LEU A 32 11.24 17.35 -9.54
N TRP A 33 10.42 16.61 -10.28
CA TRP A 33 9.64 17.17 -11.38
C TRP A 33 8.49 18.04 -10.87
N MET A 34 7.88 17.68 -9.74
CA MET A 34 6.82 18.47 -9.11
C MET A 34 7.32 19.85 -8.63
N ILE A 35 8.53 19.92 -8.06
CA ILE A 35 9.12 21.18 -7.57
C ILE A 35 9.82 21.99 -8.67
N HIS A 36 9.94 21.46 -9.89
CA HIS A 36 10.65 22.12 -10.97
C HIS A 36 9.95 23.43 -11.36
N PRO A 37 10.68 24.58 -11.45
CA PRO A 37 10.06 25.90 -11.68
C PRO A 37 9.22 26.03 -12.95
N THR A 38 9.48 25.20 -13.96
CA THR A 38 8.75 25.21 -15.23
C THR A 38 7.64 24.15 -15.30
N SER A 39 7.31 23.50 -14.19
CA SER A 39 6.27 22.48 -14.14
C SER A 39 4.91 23.12 -14.36
N SER A 40 4.22 22.70 -15.43
CA SER A 40 2.82 23.03 -15.64
C SER A 40 1.94 22.17 -14.75
N ILE A 41 0.67 22.56 -14.56
CA ILE A 41 -0.30 21.75 -13.78
C ILE A 41 -0.36 20.31 -14.31
N PHE A 42 -0.35 20.12 -15.64
CA PHE A 42 -0.37 18.80 -16.25
C PHE A 42 0.85 17.96 -15.85
N TYR A 43 2.06 18.53 -15.95
CA TYR A 43 3.28 17.83 -15.55
C TYR A 43 3.34 17.59 -14.04
N GLY A 44 2.82 18.51 -13.23
CA GLY A 44 2.66 18.32 -11.78
C GLY A 44 1.76 17.14 -11.44
N LEU A 45 0.66 16.94 -12.17
CA LEU A 45 -0.22 15.78 -12.00
C LEU A 45 0.48 14.47 -12.38
N VAL A 46 1.18 14.44 -13.51
CA VAL A 46 1.96 13.25 -13.93
C VAL A 46 3.05 12.92 -12.90
N ALA A 47 3.77 13.93 -12.42
CA ALA A 47 4.79 13.79 -11.39
C ALA A 47 4.21 13.28 -10.05
N THR A 48 3.02 13.76 -9.68
CA THR A 48 2.29 13.29 -8.49
C THR A 48 1.91 11.82 -8.61
N VAL A 49 1.37 11.42 -9.76
CA VAL A 49 1.01 10.00 -10.01
C VAL A 49 2.25 9.11 -9.95
N LEU A 50 3.37 9.53 -10.55
CA LEU A 50 4.63 8.80 -10.50
C LEU A 50 5.13 8.63 -9.06
N ALA A 51 5.12 9.70 -8.26
CA ALA A 51 5.52 9.64 -6.86
C ALA A 51 4.60 8.70 -6.05
N ILE A 52 3.27 8.83 -6.20
CA ILE A 52 2.30 7.95 -5.52
C ILE A 52 2.57 6.49 -5.85
N HIS A 53 2.81 6.17 -7.13
CA HIS A 53 3.07 4.80 -7.56
C HIS A 53 4.35 4.22 -6.93
N GLY A 54 5.43 5.02 -6.87
CA GLY A 54 6.65 4.64 -6.14
C GLY A 54 6.38 4.36 -4.65
N ARG A 55 5.57 5.19 -3.99
CA ARG A 55 5.20 5.02 -2.58
C ARG A 55 4.32 3.80 -2.32
N ILE A 56 3.41 3.46 -3.23
CA ILE A 56 2.60 2.25 -3.14
C ILE A 56 3.50 1.01 -3.17
N ILE A 57 4.48 0.97 -4.08
CA ILE A 57 5.45 -0.14 -4.13
C ILE A 57 6.31 -0.18 -2.86
N ALA A 58 6.70 0.97 -2.33
CA ALA A 58 7.38 1.03 -1.03
C ALA A 58 6.50 0.46 0.10
N ALA A 59 5.19 0.73 0.12
CA ALA A 59 4.27 0.14 1.09
C ALA A 59 4.17 -1.39 0.96
N TYR A 60 4.16 -1.94 -0.26
CA TYR A 60 4.28 -3.39 -0.46
C TYR A 60 5.59 -3.95 0.08
N LEU A 61 6.72 -3.25 -0.09
CA LEU A 61 7.99 -3.67 0.49
C LEU A 61 7.99 -3.63 2.03
N VAL A 62 7.30 -2.65 2.64
CA VAL A 62 7.07 -2.64 4.10
C VAL A 62 6.28 -3.88 4.53
N HIS A 63 5.23 -4.23 3.78
CA HIS A 63 4.41 -5.42 4.04
C HIS A 63 5.23 -6.72 3.98
N GLU A 64 5.99 -6.92 2.90
CA GLU A 64 6.83 -8.11 2.73
C GLU A 64 7.93 -8.19 3.80
N ALA A 65 8.55 -7.05 4.13
CA ALA A 65 9.51 -6.98 5.23
C ALA A 65 8.86 -7.33 6.59
N ALA A 66 7.61 -6.92 6.85
CA ALA A 66 6.91 -7.23 8.10
C ALA A 66 6.67 -8.75 8.25
N HIS A 67 6.50 -9.45 7.13
CA HIS A 67 6.36 -10.91 7.07
C HIS A 67 7.67 -11.69 7.07
N ASP A 68 8.84 -11.02 7.13
CA ASP A 68 10.15 -11.65 6.94
C ASP A 68 10.24 -12.49 5.64
N SER A 69 9.53 -12.07 4.58
CA SER A 69 9.41 -12.84 3.33
C SER A 69 10.55 -12.58 2.34
N VAL A 70 11.28 -11.47 2.48
CA VAL A 70 12.32 -11.06 1.52
C VAL A 70 13.66 -11.72 1.83
N PHE A 71 14.17 -11.57 3.04
CA PHE A 71 15.42 -12.16 3.48
C PHE A 71 15.18 -13.34 4.43
N VAL A 72 16.15 -14.25 4.49
CA VAL A 72 16.17 -15.32 5.50
C VAL A 72 16.36 -14.71 6.89
N GLU A 73 17.23 -13.70 7.00
CA GLU A 73 17.53 -13.02 8.25
C GLU A 73 16.54 -11.90 8.57
N SER A 74 15.85 -11.98 9.71
CA SER A 74 14.89 -10.95 10.15
C SER A 74 15.51 -9.56 10.33
N TRP A 75 16.81 -9.47 10.67
CA TRP A 75 17.48 -8.17 10.79
C TRP A 75 17.56 -7.44 9.44
N ALA A 76 17.72 -8.16 8.34
CA ALA A 76 17.81 -7.58 7.00
C ALA A 76 16.42 -7.11 6.52
N ASN A 77 15.39 -7.92 6.77
CA ASN A 77 14.00 -7.49 6.56
C ASN A 77 13.66 -6.24 7.36
N ARG A 78 14.13 -6.15 8.62
CA ARG A 78 13.93 -4.95 9.44
C ARG A 78 14.53 -3.69 8.82
N TYR A 79 15.77 -3.74 8.32
CA TYR A 79 16.36 -2.57 7.65
C TYR A 79 15.67 -2.22 6.34
N LEU A 80 15.29 -3.22 5.54
CA LEU A 80 14.48 -2.99 4.34
C LEU A 80 13.16 -2.31 4.70
N GLY A 81 12.46 -2.82 5.70
CA GLY A 81 11.19 -2.27 6.17
C GLY A 81 11.31 -0.83 6.67
N ILE A 82 12.38 -0.50 7.41
CA ILE A 82 12.68 0.88 7.82
C ILE A 82 12.89 1.76 6.59
N ALA A 83 13.77 1.37 5.65
CA ALA A 83 14.04 2.15 4.45
C ALA A 83 12.76 2.36 3.61
N SER A 84 11.97 1.32 3.41
CA SER A 84 10.71 1.37 2.68
C SER A 84 9.64 2.20 3.40
N THR A 85 9.64 2.26 4.73
CA THR A 85 8.73 3.12 5.51
C THR A 85 9.02 4.61 5.29
N TRP A 86 10.30 4.97 5.16
CA TRP A 86 10.70 6.33 4.77
C TRP A 86 10.22 6.67 3.36
N LEU A 87 10.46 5.76 2.40
CA LEU A 87 10.02 5.93 1.02
C LEU A 87 8.50 6.02 0.90
N ALA A 88 7.75 5.23 1.67
CA ALA A 88 6.29 5.27 1.70
C ALA A 88 5.72 6.58 2.30
N GLY A 89 6.57 7.48 2.81
CA GLY A 89 6.14 8.77 3.37
C GLY A 89 5.75 8.71 4.86
N CYS A 90 6.13 7.64 5.57
CA CYS A 90 5.80 7.42 6.97
C CYS A 90 7.04 7.41 7.89
N PRO A 91 8.02 8.35 7.78
CA PRO A 91 9.31 8.25 8.46
C PRO A 91 9.22 8.29 9.99
N TYR A 92 8.10 8.81 10.52
CA TYR A 92 7.83 8.90 11.96
C TYR A 92 7.25 7.62 12.55
N CYS A 93 6.87 6.64 11.71
CA CYS A 93 6.31 5.39 12.15
C CYS A 93 7.44 4.38 12.41
N ASN A 94 7.49 3.83 13.63
CA ASN A 94 8.44 2.77 13.94
C ASN A 94 8.04 1.47 13.21
N PHE A 95 8.92 0.99 12.32
CA PHE A 95 8.69 -0.25 11.56
C PHE A 95 8.40 -1.46 12.46
N ASP A 96 9.08 -1.62 13.59
CA ASP A 96 8.84 -2.75 14.49
C ASP A 96 7.42 -2.70 15.10
N HIS A 97 6.91 -1.48 15.32
CA HIS A 97 5.52 -1.28 15.75
C HIS A 97 4.54 -1.58 14.61
N ILE A 98 4.80 -1.08 13.39
CA ILE A 98 3.99 -1.40 12.20
C ILE A 98 3.91 -2.92 12.03
N ARG A 99 5.06 -3.60 12.02
CA ARG A 99 5.16 -5.05 11.90
C ARG A 99 4.33 -5.77 12.97
N LYS A 100 4.47 -5.36 14.24
CA LYS A 100 3.71 -5.96 15.33
C LYS A 100 2.20 -5.81 15.12
N MET A 101 1.74 -4.60 14.76
CA MET A 101 0.33 -4.33 14.49
C MET A 101 -0.20 -5.12 13.29
N HIS A 102 0.60 -5.21 12.22
CA HIS A 102 0.29 -5.95 11.01
C HIS A 102 0.13 -7.45 11.25
N ILE A 103 1.08 -8.07 11.97
CA ILE A 103 1.01 -9.49 12.30
C ILE A 103 -0.13 -9.75 13.29
N ALA A 104 -0.34 -8.88 14.28
CA ALA A 104 -1.50 -9.00 15.19
C ALA A 104 -2.82 -8.89 14.44
N HIS A 105 -2.89 -8.04 13.41
CA HIS A 105 -4.03 -7.96 12.52
C HIS A 105 -4.28 -9.30 11.81
N HIS A 106 -3.29 -9.88 11.11
CA HIS A 106 -3.46 -11.18 10.45
C HIS A 106 -3.67 -12.37 11.39
N LYS A 107 -3.22 -12.28 12.65
CA LYS A 107 -3.33 -13.36 13.61
C LYS A 107 -4.64 -13.32 14.41
N ASP A 108 -4.99 -12.16 14.95
CA ASP A 108 -6.06 -12.00 15.94
C ASP A 108 -7.28 -11.27 15.36
N ARG A 109 -7.08 -10.48 14.29
CA ARG A 109 -8.12 -9.70 13.61
C ARG A 109 -8.17 -10.04 12.13
N THR A 110 -8.03 -11.31 11.75
CA THR A 110 -8.37 -11.74 10.39
C THR A 110 -9.69 -11.10 10.06
N ASP A 111 -9.68 -10.09 9.18
CA ASP A 111 -10.84 -9.27 8.86
C ASP A 111 -11.86 -10.18 8.18
N LEU A 112 -12.63 -10.87 8.99
CA LEU A 112 -13.79 -11.67 8.62
C LEU A 112 -14.98 -10.75 8.25
N VAL A 113 -14.75 -9.43 8.13
CA VAL A 113 -15.76 -8.47 7.67
C VAL A 113 -15.89 -8.52 6.14
N GLU A 114 -16.46 -9.62 5.67
CA GLU A 114 -17.51 -9.70 4.63
C GLU A 114 -17.44 -8.70 3.47
N PHE A 115 -16.29 -8.48 2.83
CA PHE A 115 -16.29 -8.04 1.43
C PHE A 115 -15.87 -9.18 0.53
N ASP A 116 -16.87 -9.79 -0.11
CA ASP A 116 -16.60 -10.64 -1.25
C ASP A 116 -16.25 -9.76 -2.47
N TYR A 117 -15.00 -9.27 -2.48
CA TYR A 117 -14.47 -8.46 -3.57
C TYR A 117 -14.55 -9.21 -4.91
N ARG A 118 -14.46 -10.55 -4.88
CA ARG A 118 -14.53 -11.38 -6.08
C ARG A 118 -15.93 -11.32 -6.67
N SER A 119 -16.97 -11.51 -5.86
CA SER A 119 -18.36 -11.36 -6.31
C SER A 119 -18.67 -9.92 -6.73
N PHE A 120 -18.13 -8.92 -6.04
CA PHE A 120 -18.28 -7.51 -6.42
C PHE A 120 -17.67 -7.23 -7.81
N VAL A 121 -16.43 -7.65 -8.06
CA VAL A 121 -15.76 -7.44 -9.35
C VAL A 121 -16.42 -8.25 -10.48
N GLN A 122 -16.92 -9.45 -10.18
CA GLN A 122 -17.62 -10.29 -11.17
C GLN A 122 -19.00 -9.74 -11.56
N SER A 123 -19.71 -9.12 -10.63
CA SER A 123 -21.02 -8.50 -10.87
C SER A 123 -20.92 -7.07 -11.42
N SER A 124 -19.73 -6.48 -11.41
CA SER A 124 -19.50 -5.12 -11.90
C SER A 124 -19.52 -5.02 -13.44
N PRO A 125 -19.83 -3.84 -14.01
CA PRO A 125 -19.74 -3.60 -15.45
C PRO A 125 -18.38 -3.98 -16.03
N GLY A 126 -18.35 -4.44 -17.29
CA GLY A 126 -17.11 -4.92 -17.93
C GLY A 126 -15.95 -3.93 -17.88
N ILE A 127 -16.23 -2.63 -17.94
CA ILE A 127 -15.20 -1.59 -17.80
C ILE A 127 -14.57 -1.56 -16.40
N VAL A 128 -15.37 -1.70 -15.34
CA VAL A 128 -14.89 -1.72 -13.95
C VAL A 128 -14.03 -2.95 -13.74
N LYS A 129 -14.47 -4.12 -14.21
CA LYS A 129 -13.69 -5.36 -14.15
C LYS A 129 -12.33 -5.22 -14.84
N THR A 130 -12.30 -4.65 -16.04
CA THR A 130 -11.06 -4.40 -16.77
C THR A 130 -10.16 -3.43 -16.03
N LEU A 131 -10.70 -2.32 -15.50
CA LEU A 131 -9.94 -1.35 -14.71
C LEU A 131 -9.36 -1.98 -13.44
N CYS A 132 -10.11 -2.84 -12.74
CA CYS A 132 -9.59 -3.60 -11.61
C CYS A 132 -8.42 -4.48 -12.02
N CYS A 133 -8.58 -5.29 -13.07
CA CYS A 133 -7.53 -6.19 -13.54
C CYS A 133 -6.26 -5.43 -13.97
N VAL A 134 -6.43 -4.34 -14.73
CA VAL A 134 -5.30 -3.53 -15.21
C VAL A 134 -4.63 -2.80 -14.04
N GLY A 135 -5.41 -2.23 -13.11
CA GLY A 135 -4.87 -1.53 -11.96
C GLY A 135 -4.06 -2.45 -11.06
N GLU A 136 -4.61 -3.61 -10.70
CA GLU A 136 -3.90 -4.62 -9.89
C GLU A 136 -2.63 -5.12 -10.60
N TYR A 137 -2.69 -5.34 -11.92
CA TYR A 137 -1.50 -5.71 -12.70
C TYR A 137 -0.42 -4.62 -12.68
N CYS A 138 -0.83 -3.36 -12.62
CA CYS A 138 0.04 -2.21 -12.47
C CYS A 138 0.44 -1.95 -11.01
N PHE A 139 0.22 -2.86 -10.06
CA PHE A 139 0.50 -2.67 -8.62
C PHE A 139 -0.24 -1.46 -8.01
N ILE A 140 -1.42 -1.13 -8.53
CA ILE A 140 -2.33 -0.17 -7.92
C ILE A 140 -3.33 -0.98 -7.08
N PRO A 141 -3.46 -0.72 -5.76
CA PRO A 141 -4.26 -1.53 -4.85
C PRO A 141 -5.76 -1.20 -4.99
N ILE A 142 -6.36 -1.56 -6.13
CA ILE A 142 -7.74 -1.24 -6.48
C ILE A 142 -8.72 -1.97 -5.55
N VAL A 143 -8.51 -3.26 -5.31
CA VAL A 143 -9.36 -4.08 -4.43
C VAL A 143 -9.32 -3.54 -3.00
N GLU A 144 -8.13 -3.27 -2.50
CA GLU A 144 -7.92 -2.70 -1.16
C GLU A 144 -8.60 -1.33 -1.04
N THR A 145 -8.50 -0.50 -2.09
CA THR A 145 -9.16 0.81 -2.14
C THR A 145 -10.68 0.66 -2.07
N PHE A 146 -11.28 -0.30 -2.78
CA PHE A 146 -12.72 -0.55 -2.68
C PHE A 146 -13.14 -1.03 -1.29
N MET A 147 -12.36 -1.90 -0.66
CA MET A 147 -12.59 -2.37 0.70
C MET A 147 -12.63 -1.20 1.69
N HIS A 148 -11.61 -0.34 1.62
CA HIS A 148 -11.51 0.85 2.47
C HIS A 148 -12.58 1.90 2.17
N LEU A 149 -12.89 2.18 0.90
CA LEU A 149 -13.96 3.11 0.51
C LEU A 149 -15.32 2.66 1.03
N ARG A 150 -15.62 1.36 0.93
CA ARG A 150 -16.84 0.79 1.48
C ARG A 150 -16.88 0.93 3.00
N GLN A 151 -15.78 0.62 3.68
CA GLN A 151 -15.69 0.78 5.13
C GLN A 151 -15.93 2.24 5.54
N ALA A 152 -15.32 3.20 4.85
CA ALA A 152 -15.54 4.62 5.08
C ALA A 152 -17.01 5.02 4.84
N PHE A 153 -17.62 4.55 3.76
CA PHE A 153 -19.04 4.80 3.46
C PHE A 153 -19.98 4.23 4.53
N LEU A 154 -19.76 2.98 4.96
CA LEU A 154 -20.55 2.33 6.02
C LEU A 154 -20.44 3.09 7.34
N LEU A 155 -19.25 3.56 7.70
CA LEU A 155 -19.06 4.38 8.91
C LEU A 155 -19.85 5.69 8.83
N VAL A 156 -19.81 6.40 7.69
CA VAL A 156 -20.59 7.64 7.50
C VAL A 156 -22.09 7.36 7.52
N TYR A 157 -22.53 6.29 6.86
CA TYR A 157 -23.94 5.90 6.81
C TYR A 157 -24.49 5.52 8.19
N CYS A 158 -23.76 4.68 8.94
CA CYS A 158 -24.11 4.33 10.31
C CYS A 158 -24.13 5.57 11.21
N TYR A 159 -23.10 6.42 11.14
CA TYR A 159 -23.06 7.66 11.94
C TYR A 159 -24.24 8.59 11.65
N HIS A 160 -24.57 8.80 10.38
CA HIS A 160 -25.71 9.63 9.98
C HIS A 160 -27.06 9.05 10.45
N ASN A 161 -27.26 7.73 10.32
CA ASN A 161 -28.48 7.08 10.80
C ASN A 161 -28.59 7.06 12.33
N THR A 162 -27.49 6.87 13.06
CA THR A 162 -27.49 6.94 14.53
C THR A 162 -27.90 8.33 15.02
N ILE A 163 -27.43 9.40 14.38
CA ILE A 163 -27.85 10.78 14.69
C ILE A 163 -29.35 10.99 14.40
N ASN A 164 -29.84 10.52 13.25
CA ASN A 164 -31.25 10.67 12.89
C ASN A 164 -32.19 9.91 13.84
N ILE A 165 -31.75 8.76 14.38
CA ILE A 165 -32.50 8.01 15.40
C ILE A 165 -32.53 8.77 16.72
N LEU A 166 -31.39 9.32 17.16
CA LEU A 166 -31.29 10.11 18.40
C LEU A 166 -32.13 11.41 18.34
N ILE A 167 -32.16 12.10 17.21
CA ILE A 167 -32.96 13.32 17.01
C ILE A 167 -34.46 13.00 16.94
N ARG A 168 -34.87 11.85 16.40
CA ARG A 168 -36.29 11.43 16.38
C ARG A 168 -36.79 10.87 17.70
N SER A 169 -35.91 10.59 18.65
CA SER A 169 -36.24 10.10 19.99
C SER A 169 -36.35 11.19 21.07
N VAL A 170 -36.22 12.47 20.68
CA VAL A 170 -36.44 13.67 21.50
C VAL A 170 -37.64 14.43 20.95
#